data_AF-A0A934ZHH5-F1
#
_entry.id   AF-A0A934ZHH5-F1
#
_cell.length_a   1.000
_cell.length_b   1.000
_cell.length_c   1.000
_cell.angle_alpha   90.00
_cell.angle_beta   90.00
_cell.angle_gamma   90.00
#
_symmetry.space_group_name_H-M   'P 1'
#
loop_
_entity.id
_entity.type
_entity.pdbx_description
1 polymer ?
#
loop_
_entity_poly.entity_id
_entity_poly.type
_entity_poly.pdbx_seq_one_letter_code
_entity_poly.pdbx_strand_id
1 'polypeptide(L)'
;MATVSSRKTAGAVPSTAQRWRERVGAWRASGLTAEAFASGKAFSASTLRWWSSRLGRAPSVPFLELVPRPAVAPESPRDLVIEVGAARVRVAPGFDPTLLAAVVRVLAEGAR
;
A
#
# COMPACT_ATOMS: atom_id res chain seq x y z
N MET A 1 -6.92 -36.06 13.00
CA MET A 1 -5.94 -35.95 11.92
C MET A 1 -5.21 -34.63 12.05
N ALA A 2 -4.06 -34.61 12.72
CA ALA A 2 -3.21 -33.44 12.85
C ALA A 2 -1.88 -33.75 12.16
N THR A 3 -1.59 -33.07 11.06
CA THR A 3 -0.25 -33.09 10.45
C THR A 3 0.46 -31.80 10.83
N VAL A 4 1.17 -31.85 11.96
CA VAL A 4 2.22 -30.90 12.27
C VAL A 4 3.37 -31.22 11.32
N SER A 5 3.55 -30.39 10.30
CA SER A 5 4.63 -30.52 9.33
C SER A 5 5.95 -30.06 9.99
N SER A 6 6.75 -31.03 10.42
CA SER A 6 8.06 -30.81 11.04
C SER A 6 9.02 -30.10 10.09
N ARG A 7 9.51 -28.92 10.52
CA ARG A 7 10.60 -28.19 9.87
C ARG A 7 11.88 -29.04 9.84
N LYS A 8 12.34 -29.40 8.65
CA LYS A 8 13.70 -29.93 8.43
C LYS A 8 14.67 -28.75 8.39
N THR A 9 15.24 -28.37 9.53
CA THR A 9 16.48 -27.59 9.55
C THR A 9 17.61 -28.49 9.08
N ALA A 10 17.84 -28.54 7.77
CA ALA A 10 19.10 -29.03 7.24
C ALA A 10 20.22 -28.10 7.75
N GLY A 11 21.27 -28.67 8.33
CA GLY A 11 22.49 -27.96 8.67
C GLY A 11 23.13 -27.38 7.40
N ALA A 12 22.68 -26.21 6.98
CA ALA A 12 23.23 -25.49 5.86
C ALA A 12 24.56 -24.89 6.30
N VAL A 13 25.66 -25.33 5.68
CA VAL A 13 26.95 -24.67 5.83
C VAL A 13 26.74 -23.18 5.54
N PRO A 14 27.08 -22.27 6.48
CA PRO A 14 26.78 -20.86 6.30
C PRO A 14 27.45 -20.39 5.02
N SER A 15 26.64 -19.80 4.14
CA SER A 15 27.11 -19.26 2.87
C SER A 15 28.26 -18.29 3.11
N THR A 16 29.14 -18.14 2.12
CA THR A 16 30.25 -17.18 2.20
C THR A 16 29.77 -15.79 2.61
N ALA A 17 28.63 -15.34 2.08
CA ALA A 17 28.01 -14.06 2.43
C ALA A 17 27.54 -13.99 3.90
N GLN A 18 27.06 -15.09 4.50
CA GLN A 18 26.67 -15.13 5.91
C GLN A 18 27.89 -15.06 6.83
N ARG A 19 28.95 -15.81 6.52
CA ARG A 19 30.22 -15.75 7.28
C ARG A 19 30.83 -14.35 7.24
N TRP A 20 30.70 -13.64 6.11
CA TRP A 20 31.15 -12.26 5.99
C TRP A 20 30.24 -11.25 6.70
N ARG A 21 28.92 -11.50 6.78
CA ARG A 21 28.03 -10.71 7.63
C ARG A 21 28.42 -10.77 9.09
N GLU A 22 28.70 -11.97 9.61
CA GLU A 22 29.14 -12.16 11.00
C GLU A 22 30.47 -11.43 11.25
N ARG A 23 31.45 -11.56 10.35
CA ARG A 23 32.74 -10.87 10.45
C ARG A 23 32.62 -9.35 10.40
N VAL A 24 31.82 -8.81 9.48
CA VAL A 24 31.56 -7.36 9.38
C VAL A 24 30.82 -6.87 10.62
N GLY A 25 29.88 -7.66 11.16
CA GLY A 25 29.19 -7.35 12.41
C GLY A 25 30.15 -7.28 13.60
N ALA A 26 31.01 -8.29 13.78
CA ALA A 26 32.02 -8.31 14.82
C ALA A 26 33.02 -7.16 14.68
N TRP A 27 33.40 -6.82 13.45
CA TRP A 27 34.26 -5.65 13.18
C TRP A 27 33.58 -4.34 13.60
N ARG A 28 32.33 -4.10 13.17
CA ARG A 28 31.59 -2.89 13.53
C ARG A 28 31.35 -2.76 15.04
N ALA A 29 31.08 -3.87 15.72
CA ALA A 29 30.92 -3.90 17.18
C ALA A 29 32.24 -3.63 17.91
N SER A 30 33.39 -4.00 17.34
CA SER A 30 34.71 -3.77 17.95
C SER A 30 35.17 -2.31 17.92
N GLY A 31 34.63 -1.49 17.02
CA GLY A 31 35.07 -0.09 16.83
C GLY A 31 36.50 0.07 16.30
N LEU A 32 37.21 -1.03 16.00
CA LEU A 32 38.57 -1.01 15.48
C LEU A 32 38.60 -0.62 14.00
N THR A 33 39.76 -0.15 13.53
CA THR A 33 39.99 0.01 12.08
C THR A 33 40.01 -1.35 11.38
N ALA A 34 39.76 -1.37 10.07
CA ALA A 34 39.73 -2.62 9.31
C ALA A 34 41.08 -3.35 9.34
N GLU A 35 42.17 -2.59 9.37
CA GLU A 35 43.55 -3.05 9.47
C GLU A 35 43.81 -3.71 10.82
N ALA A 36 43.43 -3.05 11.91
CA ALA A 36 43.58 -3.59 13.26
C ALA A 36 42.74 -4.85 13.46
N PHE A 37 41.51 -4.88 12.93
CA PHE A 37 40.64 -6.04 13.05
C PHE A 37 41.08 -7.23 12.18
N ALA A 38 41.69 -6.98 11.02
CA ALA A 38 42.19 -8.01 10.12
C ALA A 38 43.59 -8.52 10.51
N SER A 39 44.31 -7.79 11.36
CA SER A 39 45.64 -8.19 11.82
C SER A 39 45.63 -9.57 12.48
N GLY A 40 46.51 -10.47 12.02
CA GLY A 40 46.60 -11.85 12.51
C GLY A 40 45.45 -12.77 12.10
N LYS A 41 44.53 -12.34 11.23
CA LYS A 41 43.41 -13.15 10.73
C LYS A 41 43.68 -13.67 9.32
N ALA A 42 42.97 -14.75 8.95
CA ALA A 42 43.05 -15.37 7.63
C ALA A 42 42.43 -14.54 6.48
N PHE A 43 42.13 -13.25 6.69
CA PHE A 43 41.51 -12.40 5.69
C PHE A 43 42.07 -10.98 5.73
N SER A 44 42.13 -10.33 4.57
CA SER A 44 42.66 -8.97 4.45
C SER A 44 41.65 -7.90 4.86
N ALA A 45 42.16 -6.75 5.29
CA ALA A 45 41.36 -5.55 5.56
C ALA A 45 40.60 -5.05 4.31
N SER A 46 41.21 -5.20 3.13
CA SER A 46 40.59 -4.83 1.84
C SER A 46 39.37 -5.69 1.53
N THR A 47 39.46 -7.00 1.76
CA THR A 47 38.34 -7.93 1.58
C THR A 47 37.22 -7.62 2.59
N LEU A 48 37.56 -7.29 3.83
CA LEU A 48 36.59 -6.88 4.86
C LEU A 48 35.84 -5.60 4.48
N ARG A 49 36.55 -4.57 4.00
CA ARG A 49 35.94 -3.31 3.52
C ARG A 49 35.02 -3.56 2.33
N TRP A 50 35.46 -4.37 1.38
CA TRP A 50 34.65 -4.72 0.22
C TRP A 50 33.35 -5.43 0.62
N TRP A 51 33.42 -6.42 1.52
CA TRP A 51 32.22 -7.10 2.03
C TRP A 51 31.33 -6.16 2.84
N SER A 52 31.89 -5.24 3.63
CA SER A 52 31.08 -4.23 4.34
C SER A 52 30.30 -3.33 3.37
N SER A 53 30.92 -2.90 2.28
CA SER A 53 30.25 -2.14 1.22
C SER A 53 29.18 -2.97 0.52
N ARG A 54 29.52 -4.21 0.12
CA ARG A 54 28.59 -5.13 -0.55
C ARG A 54 27.37 -5.49 0.30
N LEU A 55 27.55 -5.63 1.61
CA LEU A 55 26.48 -5.95 2.57
C LEU A 55 25.70 -4.71 3.04
N GLY A 56 26.33 -3.55 3.08
CA GLY A 56 25.69 -2.26 3.40
C GLY A 56 24.80 -1.74 2.27
N ARG A 57 25.03 -2.21 1.04
CA ARG A 57 24.13 -2.01 -0.10
C ARG A 57 22.94 -2.98 0.03
N ALA A 58 22.15 -2.80 1.09
CA ALA A 58 20.80 -3.36 1.10
C ALA A 58 20.09 -2.86 -0.17
N PRO A 59 19.28 -3.70 -0.85
CA PRO A 59 18.41 -3.17 -1.88
C PRO A 59 17.62 -2.03 -1.23
N SER A 60 17.82 -0.82 -1.72
CA SER A 60 16.96 0.31 -1.38
C SER A 60 15.56 -0.12 -1.76
N VAL A 61 14.78 -0.59 -0.78
CA VAL A 61 13.37 -0.83 -1.00
C VAL A 61 12.76 0.54 -1.27
N PRO A 62 12.26 0.80 -2.50
CA PRO A 62 11.58 2.06 -2.75
C PRO A 62 10.39 2.11 -1.79
N PHE A 63 10.32 3.18 -0.99
CA PHE A 63 9.17 3.41 -0.13
C PHE A 63 7.99 3.77 -1.04
N LEU A 64 6.93 2.97 -1.00
CA LEU A 64 5.69 3.27 -1.72
C LEU A 64 4.79 4.09 -0.79
N GLU A 65 4.58 5.36 -1.11
CA GLU A 65 3.58 6.18 -0.43
C GLU A 65 2.19 5.81 -0.96
N LEU A 66 1.38 5.18 -0.11
CA LEU A 66 -0.02 4.88 -0.40
C LEU A 66 -0.86 6.14 -0.17
N VAL A 67 -1.20 6.85 -1.24
CA VAL A 67 -2.14 7.98 -1.16
C VAL A 67 -3.58 7.43 -1.19
N PRO A 68 -4.39 7.64 -0.13
CA PRO A 68 -5.79 7.26 -0.15
C PRO A 68 -6.53 7.99 -1.26
N ARG A 69 -7.21 7.24 -2.13
CA ARG A 69 -8.11 7.84 -3.12
C ARG A 69 -9.26 8.50 -2.35
N PRO A 70 -9.54 9.80 -2.57
CA PRO A 70 -10.69 10.43 -1.95
C PRO A 70 -11.95 9.68 -2.38
N ALA A 71 -12.76 9.28 -1.39
CA ALA A 71 -14.07 8.70 -1.65
C ALA A 71 -14.88 9.73 -2.44
N VAL A 72 -15.36 9.35 -3.62
CA VAL A 72 -16.36 10.14 -4.33
C VAL A 72 -17.59 10.11 -3.43
N ALA A 73 -17.98 11.28 -2.88
CA ALA A 73 -19.19 11.39 -2.11
C ALA A 73 -20.36 10.85 -2.97
N PRO A 74 -21.25 10.00 -2.41
CA PRO A 74 -22.43 9.61 -3.14
C PRO A 74 -23.16 10.89 -3.56
N GLU A 75 -23.40 11.03 -4.85
CA GLU A 75 -24.10 12.17 -5.40
C GLU A 75 -25.46 12.24 -4.69
N SER A 76 -25.65 13.27 -3.85
CA SER A 76 -26.90 13.45 -3.12
C SER A 76 -28.04 13.38 -4.13
N PRO A 77 -29.04 12.54 -3.90
CA PRO A 77 -30.04 12.28 -4.92
C PRO A 77 -30.79 13.58 -5.15
N ARG A 78 -30.67 14.12 -6.37
CA ARG A 78 -31.05 15.49 -6.70
C ARG A 78 -32.55 15.57 -6.89
N ASP A 79 -33.18 16.58 -6.29
CA ASP A 79 -34.57 16.88 -6.56
C ASP A 79 -34.72 17.42 -7.98
N LEU A 80 -35.70 16.91 -8.72
CA LEU A 80 -36.07 17.42 -10.04
C LEU A 80 -37.14 18.50 -9.87
N VAL A 81 -37.01 19.60 -10.60
CA VAL A 81 -38.06 20.64 -10.65
C VAL A 81 -38.67 20.62 -12.04
N ILE A 82 -39.99 20.46 -12.11
CA ILE A 82 -40.78 20.45 -13.34
C ILE A 82 -41.67 21.69 -13.33
N GLU A 83 -41.65 22.46 -14.41
CA GLU A 83 -42.49 23.64 -14.58
C GLU A 83 -43.48 23.41 -15.74
N VAL A 84 -44.77 23.63 -15.48
CA VAL A 84 -45.86 23.48 -16.45
C VAL A 84 -46.74 24.72 -16.36
N GLY A 85 -46.63 25.64 -17.31
CA GLY A 85 -47.28 26.95 -17.24
C GLY A 85 -46.85 27.71 -15.98
N ALA A 86 -47.80 28.09 -15.13
CA ALA A 86 -47.52 28.74 -13.85
C ALA A 86 -47.25 27.76 -12.69
N ALA A 87 -47.45 26.46 -12.89
CA ALA A 87 -47.25 25.45 -11.85
C ALA A 87 -45.80 24.98 -11.79
N ARG A 88 -45.27 24.86 -10.57
CA ARG A 88 -43.92 24.34 -10.29
C ARG A 88 -44.01 23.14 -9.36
N VAL A 89 -43.49 22.00 -9.80
CA VAL A 89 -43.52 20.72 -9.08
C VAL A 89 -42.10 20.32 -8.72
N ARG A 90 -41.82 20.12 -7.43
CA ARG A 90 -40.55 19.57 -6.94
C ARG A 90 -40.71 18.07 -6.70
N VAL A 91 -39.84 17.28 -7.29
CA VAL A 91 -39.89 15.82 -7.28
C VAL A 91 -38.64 15.32 -6.54
N ALA A 92 -38.86 14.75 -5.37
CA ALA A 92 -37.81 14.13 -4.59
C ALA A 92 -37.52 12.70 -5.10
N PRO A 93 -36.30 12.19 -4.90
CA PRO A 93 -35.95 10.80 -5.14
C PRO A 93 -36.90 9.82 -4.42
N GLY A 94 -37.28 8.72 -5.09
CA GLY A 94 -38.23 7.73 -4.55
C GLY A 94 -39.71 8.07 -4.78
N PHE A 95 -40.00 9.03 -5.65
CA PHE A 95 -41.38 9.36 -6.06
C PHE A 95 -42.04 8.22 -6.86
N ASP A 96 -43.37 8.18 -6.82
CA ASP A 96 -44.18 7.29 -7.66
C ASP A 96 -44.30 7.86 -9.10
N PRO A 97 -43.76 7.17 -10.12
CA PRO A 97 -43.82 7.63 -11.50
C PRO A 97 -45.23 7.73 -12.07
N THR A 98 -46.13 6.83 -11.66
CA THR A 98 -47.52 6.80 -12.13
C THR A 98 -48.29 7.99 -11.59
N LEU A 99 -48.10 8.31 -10.31
CA LEU A 99 -48.71 9.48 -9.69
C LEU A 99 -48.18 10.78 -10.32
N LEU A 100 -46.86 10.90 -10.52
CA LEU A 100 -46.27 12.10 -11.12
C LEU A 100 -46.82 12.33 -12.54
N ALA A 101 -46.91 11.28 -13.36
CA ALA A 101 -47.45 11.39 -14.71
C ALA A 101 -48.93 11.82 -14.73
N ALA A 102 -49.74 11.35 -13.77
CA ALA A 102 -51.12 11.79 -13.63
C ALA A 102 -51.21 13.28 -13.29
N VAL A 103 -50.41 13.75 -12.33
CA VAL A 103 -50.37 15.17 -11.92
C VAL A 103 -49.93 16.07 -13.07
N VAL A 104 -48.84 15.72 -13.77
CA VAL A 104 -48.32 16.52 -14.89
C VAL A 104 -49.34 16.62 -16.02
N ARG A 105 -50.07 15.53 -16.32
CA ARG A 105 -51.12 15.53 -17.35
C ARG A 105 -52.27 16.47 -17.00
N VAL A 106 -52.78 16.42 -15.76
CA VAL A 106 -53.84 17.33 -15.30
C VAL A 106 -53.38 18.79 -15.39
N LEU A 107 -52.14 19.08 -14.98
CA LEU A 107 -51.58 20.43 -15.08
C LEU A 107 -51.42 20.90 -16.53
N ALA A 108 -51.05 20.01 -17.45
CA ALA A 108 -50.92 20.34 -18.87
C ALA A 108 -52.28 20.60 -19.54
N GLU A 109 -53.33 19.90 -19.13
CA GLU A 109 -54.70 20.11 -19.61
C GLU A 109 -55.27 21.45 -19.14
N GLY A 110 -54.97 21.87 -17.90
CA GLY A 110 -55.40 23.15 -17.34
C GLY A 110 -54.52 24.36 -17.69
N ALA A 111 -53.38 24.13 -18.38
CA ALA A 111 -52.46 25.18 -18.83
C ALA A 111 -52.71 25.66 -20.28
N ARG A 112 -53.72 25.11 -20.96
CA ARG A 112 -54.24 25.61 -22.25
C ARG A 112 -55.20 26.77 -22.04
#